data_AF-A0A1I2P6I4-F1
#
_entry.id   AF-A0A1I2P6I4-F1
#
_cell.length_a   1.000
_cell.length_b   1.000
_cell.length_c   1.000
_cell.angle_alpha   90.00
_cell.angle_beta   90.00
_cell.angle_gamma   90.00
#
_symmetry.space_group_name_H-M   'P 1'
#
loop_
_entity.id
_entity.type
_entity.pdbx_description
1 polymer ?
#
loop_
_entity_poly.entity_id
_entity_poly.type
_entity_poly.pdbx_seq_one_letter_code
_entity_poly.pdbx_strand_id
1 'polypeptide(L)'
;MASYRIFGESLVSEDEFARKGREILQLASAPRESGLPSVTLDDKAVLSPFSFAPDMAAAPIEFPPVGFGKPMTIDIRSVYTGHVGSRPFLSRTGDIAVVSGVKNWSEYNATARALNWVKKKTGKRALLAGPSAVQEGTRVVAYQKAIATSQLIATFEIVAAPPEDDVLDEIGAAFSAAAGVPLFLPYAGALIAAGQIVPLAGKLMDALTGGPSPWSQTEELTVDLPGYPPLAADFRVVAPATSNLHGLKYKPNVGLMKADGSLYDGDEPYVVIAIYGGERVELEGFTPAVMAADMARRFYPSKTGVGAAIGDVMEIAQVASDWKYRGEALKLKPKIDALGQDDPERAKLQTRYDALVANISNTDLTPH
;
A
#
# COMPACT_ATOMS: atom_id res chain seq x y z
N MET A 1 12.15 -10.43 -8.05
CA MET A 1 11.64 -9.47 -7.04
C MET A 1 11.24 -10.24 -5.79
N ALA A 2 11.06 -9.57 -4.66
CA ALA A 2 10.93 -10.19 -3.35
C ALA A 2 9.51 -10.42 -2.83
N SER A 3 8.53 -10.33 -3.72
CA SER A 3 7.14 -10.57 -3.40
C SER A 3 6.76 -12.02 -3.68
N TYR A 4 5.87 -12.52 -2.82
CA TYR A 4 5.17 -13.77 -3.04
C TYR A 4 3.70 -13.46 -3.24
N ARG A 5 3.10 -14.03 -4.29
CA ARG A 5 1.66 -14.05 -4.45
C ARG A 5 1.09 -15.20 -3.62
N ILE A 6 -0.08 -14.96 -3.04
CA ILE A 6 -0.78 -15.97 -2.27
C ILE A 6 -1.89 -16.56 -3.16
N PHE A 7 -1.74 -17.83 -3.50
CA PHE A 7 -2.72 -18.62 -4.25
C PHE A 7 -3.32 -19.67 -3.32
N GLY A 8 -4.54 -19.39 -2.86
CA GLY A 8 -5.17 -20.18 -1.80
C GLY A 8 -4.43 -19.96 -0.49
N GLU A 9 -3.78 -21.00 0.02
CA GLU A 9 -2.86 -20.89 1.16
C GLU A 9 -1.39 -20.88 0.75
N SER A 10 -1.04 -21.13 -0.52
CA SER A 10 0.36 -21.32 -0.91
C SER A 10 1.02 -20.01 -1.35
N LEU A 11 2.30 -19.85 -1.02
CA LEU A 11 3.13 -18.76 -1.50
C LEU A 11 3.80 -19.14 -2.83
N VAL A 12 3.65 -18.29 -3.84
CA VAL A 12 4.32 -18.42 -5.14
C VAL A 12 5.19 -17.19 -5.35
N SER A 13 6.49 -17.37 -5.56
CA SER A 13 7.38 -16.23 -5.81
C SER A 13 7.06 -15.56 -7.15
N GLU A 14 7.34 -14.26 -7.30
CA GLU A 14 7.15 -13.57 -8.58
C GLU A 14 7.92 -14.24 -9.74
N ASP A 15 9.13 -14.74 -9.48
CA ASP A 15 9.92 -15.41 -10.53
C ASP A 15 9.28 -16.72 -10.97
N GLU A 16 8.70 -17.48 -10.04
CA GLU A 16 7.94 -18.68 -10.37
C GLU A 16 6.63 -18.34 -11.07
N PHE A 17 5.93 -17.30 -10.61
CA PHE A 17 4.71 -16.80 -11.24
C PHE A 17 4.98 -16.27 -12.66
N ALA A 18 6.12 -15.63 -12.92
CA ALA A 18 6.50 -15.21 -14.27
C ALA A 18 6.63 -16.41 -15.23
N ARG A 19 7.08 -17.57 -14.73
CA ARG A 19 7.21 -18.81 -15.52
C ARG A 19 5.89 -19.57 -15.66
N LYS A 20 5.17 -19.78 -14.56
CA LYS A 20 4.01 -20.67 -14.44
C LYS A 20 2.67 -19.93 -14.31
N GLY A 21 2.67 -18.60 -14.29
CA GLY A 21 1.52 -17.79 -13.92
C GLY A 21 0.29 -18.00 -14.81
N ARG A 22 0.48 -18.29 -16.10
CA ARG A 22 -0.65 -18.65 -16.98
C ARG A 22 -1.37 -19.92 -16.52
N GLU A 23 -0.62 -20.94 -16.13
CA GLU A 23 -1.17 -22.20 -15.63
C GLU A 23 -1.83 -22.00 -14.26
N ILE A 24 -1.19 -21.22 -13.38
CA ILE A 24 -1.71 -20.89 -12.05
C ILE A 24 -3.02 -20.09 -12.14
N LEU A 25 -3.09 -19.10 -13.03
CA LEU A 25 -4.30 -18.31 -13.25
C LEU A 25 -5.42 -19.14 -13.88
N GLN A 26 -5.10 -19.99 -14.86
CA GLN A 26 -6.08 -20.93 -15.42
C GLN A 26 -6.62 -21.87 -14.34
N LEU A 27 -5.76 -22.36 -13.45
CA LEU A 27 -6.14 -23.20 -12.32
C LEU A 27 -7.07 -22.48 -11.35
N ALA A 28 -6.76 -21.22 -11.03
CA ALA A 28 -7.55 -20.40 -10.12
C ALA A 28 -8.95 -20.06 -10.68
N SER A 29 -9.07 -19.94 -12.00
CA SER A 29 -10.35 -19.66 -12.70
C SER A 29 -11.12 -20.92 -13.10
N ALA A 30 -10.57 -22.12 -12.92
CA ALA A 30 -11.21 -23.36 -13.35
C ALA A 30 -12.45 -23.69 -12.48
N PRO A 31 -13.55 -24.18 -13.08
CA PRO A 31 -14.74 -24.60 -12.33
C PRO A 31 -14.38 -25.71 -11.33
N ARG A 32 -14.95 -25.71 -10.12
CA ARG A 32 -14.65 -26.71 -9.08
C ARG A 32 -15.24 -28.10 -9.44
N GLU A 33 -14.63 -28.79 -10.39
CA GLU A 33 -14.98 -30.16 -10.80
C GLU A 33 -13.80 -31.11 -10.55
N SER A 34 -14.12 -32.38 -10.27
CA SER A 34 -13.11 -33.43 -10.04
C SER A 34 -12.34 -33.73 -11.34
N GLY A 35 -11.00 -33.77 -11.27
CA GLY A 35 -10.13 -34.16 -12.40
C GLY A 35 -9.41 -33.00 -13.10
N LEU A 36 -9.47 -31.80 -12.55
CA LEU A 36 -8.73 -30.65 -13.07
C LEU A 36 -7.20 -30.80 -12.96
N PRO A 37 -6.44 -30.14 -13.85
CA PRO A 37 -4.98 -30.12 -13.81
C PRO A 37 -4.48 -29.56 -12.47
N SER A 38 -3.29 -29.96 -12.05
CA SER A 38 -2.59 -29.41 -10.89
C SER A 38 -1.27 -28.79 -11.33
N VAL A 39 -0.86 -27.69 -10.70
CA VAL A 39 0.45 -27.07 -10.95
C VAL A 39 1.40 -27.45 -9.83
N THR A 40 2.53 -28.06 -10.18
CA THR A 40 3.58 -28.36 -9.19
C THR A 40 4.52 -27.16 -9.10
N LEU A 41 4.64 -26.61 -7.90
CA LEU A 41 5.53 -25.50 -7.58
C LEU A 41 6.98 -25.98 -7.44
N ASP A 42 7.92 -25.04 -7.47
CA ASP A 42 9.36 -25.32 -7.41
C ASP A 42 9.78 -25.90 -6.05
N ASP A 43 9.03 -25.59 -4.99
CA ASP A 43 9.16 -26.20 -3.66
C ASP A 43 8.45 -27.56 -3.55
N LYS A 44 7.94 -28.09 -4.67
CA LYS A 44 7.16 -29.33 -4.80
C LYS A 44 5.77 -29.28 -4.17
N ALA A 45 5.31 -28.11 -3.70
CA ALA A 45 3.92 -27.95 -3.34
C ALA A 45 3.04 -28.12 -4.58
N VAL A 46 1.86 -28.74 -4.41
CA VAL A 46 0.93 -28.95 -5.51
C VAL A 46 -0.24 -28.00 -5.33
N LEU A 47 -0.36 -27.04 -6.24
CA LEU A 47 -1.55 -26.21 -6.37
C LEU A 47 -2.63 -27.04 -7.05
N SER A 48 -3.76 -27.15 -6.38
CA SER A 48 -4.97 -27.75 -6.92
C SER A 48 -6.13 -26.74 -6.79
N PRO A 49 -7.18 -26.83 -7.60
CA PRO A 49 -8.33 -25.93 -7.51
C PRO A 49 -9.02 -25.99 -6.13
N PHE A 50 -8.81 -27.09 -5.41
CA PHE A 50 -9.33 -27.33 -4.06
C PHE A 50 -8.45 -26.72 -2.97
N SER A 51 -7.17 -26.40 -3.25
CA SER A 51 -6.25 -25.73 -2.32
C SER A 51 -6.61 -24.26 -2.07
N PHE A 52 -7.59 -23.71 -2.80
CA PHE A 52 -8.09 -22.34 -2.67
C PHE A 52 -9.31 -22.23 -1.74
N ALA A 53 -9.81 -23.35 -1.21
CA ALA A 53 -10.93 -23.34 -0.29
C ALA A 53 -10.41 -23.14 1.15
N PRO A 54 -10.77 -22.04 1.84
CA PRO A 54 -10.62 -22.01 3.28
C PRO A 54 -11.52 -23.09 3.89
N ASP A 55 -11.15 -23.62 5.06
CA ASP A 55 -11.93 -24.56 5.88
C ASP A 55 -13.22 -23.93 6.47
N MET A 56 -13.79 -22.94 5.77
CA MET A 56 -14.96 -22.17 6.15
C MET A 56 -16.18 -22.69 5.40
N ALA A 57 -17.29 -22.85 6.13
CA ALA A 57 -18.58 -23.31 5.60
C ALA A 57 -19.21 -22.42 4.51
N ALA A 58 -18.61 -21.26 4.23
CA ALA A 58 -19.05 -20.31 3.20
C ALA A 58 -17.94 -20.07 2.17
N ALA A 59 -18.31 -20.05 0.89
CA ALA A 59 -17.38 -19.73 -0.19
C ALA A 59 -16.77 -18.33 0.03
N PRO A 60 -15.46 -18.15 -0.14
CA PRO A 60 -14.82 -16.85 -0.02
C PRO A 60 -15.40 -15.88 -1.07
N ILE A 61 -15.52 -14.60 -0.69
CA ILE A 61 -15.89 -13.53 -1.62
C ILE A 61 -14.72 -13.35 -2.60
N GLU A 62 -15.01 -13.42 -3.90
CA GLU A 62 -14.02 -13.22 -4.93
C GLU A 62 -13.49 -11.78 -4.92
N PHE A 63 -12.21 -11.61 -5.21
CA PHE A 63 -11.57 -10.31 -5.31
C PHE A 63 -12.11 -9.55 -6.54
N PRO A 64 -12.72 -8.36 -6.37
CA PRO A 64 -13.07 -7.53 -7.52
C PRO A 64 -11.81 -7.22 -8.33
N PRO A 65 -11.86 -7.31 -9.68
CA PRO A 65 -10.68 -7.19 -10.51
C PRO A 65 -10.12 -5.76 -10.49
N VAL A 66 -8.80 -5.65 -10.47
CA VAL A 66 -8.07 -4.40 -10.68
C VAL A 66 -7.66 -4.25 -12.14
N GLY A 67 -7.38 -3.03 -12.56
CA GLY A 67 -6.93 -2.76 -13.92
C GLY A 67 -7.07 -1.29 -14.27
N PHE A 68 -6.55 -0.93 -15.45
CA PHE A 68 -6.67 0.42 -15.96
C PHE A 68 -8.14 0.86 -16.06
N GLY A 69 -8.46 2.05 -15.57
CA GLY A 69 -9.82 2.58 -15.47
C GLY A 69 -10.72 1.94 -14.40
N LYS A 70 -10.24 0.93 -13.67
CA LYS A 70 -10.97 0.29 -12.58
C LYS A 70 -10.52 0.80 -11.21
N PRO A 71 -11.35 0.68 -10.17
CA PRO A 71 -10.92 0.99 -8.82
C PRO A 71 -9.75 0.11 -8.39
N MET A 72 -9.01 0.58 -7.40
CA MET A 72 -7.98 -0.20 -6.72
C MET A 72 -7.82 0.26 -5.29
N THR A 73 -7.76 -0.70 -4.37
CA THR A 73 -7.35 -0.49 -2.99
C THR A 73 -6.13 -1.35 -2.70
N ILE A 74 -5.14 -0.78 -2.01
CA ILE A 74 -4.04 -1.50 -1.37
C ILE A 74 -4.28 -1.47 0.14
N ASP A 75 -4.38 -2.64 0.77
CA ASP A 75 -4.76 -2.77 2.18
C ASP A 75 -3.81 -3.73 2.91
N ILE A 76 -3.26 -3.32 4.06
CA ILE A 76 -2.38 -4.18 4.85
C ILE A 76 -3.21 -5.14 5.69
N ARG A 77 -3.03 -6.44 5.48
CA ARG A 77 -3.77 -7.49 6.18
C ARG A 77 -3.11 -7.93 7.46
N SER A 78 -1.78 -8.01 7.45
CA SER A 78 -0.99 -8.32 8.64
C SER A 78 0.46 -7.91 8.45
N VAL A 79 1.14 -7.60 9.54
CA VAL A 79 2.58 -7.30 9.58
C VAL A 79 3.25 -8.25 10.55
N TYR A 80 4.35 -8.85 10.17
CA TYR A 80 5.18 -9.65 11.06
C TYR A 80 6.51 -8.96 11.28
N THR A 81 6.86 -8.70 12.54
CA THR A 81 8.01 -7.84 12.88
C THR A 81 9.35 -8.53 12.75
N GLY A 82 9.43 -9.87 12.73
CA GLY A 82 10.70 -10.59 12.63
C GLY A 82 11.73 -10.12 13.65
N HIS A 83 12.92 -9.75 13.21
CA HIS A 83 13.98 -9.19 14.05
C HIS A 83 13.81 -7.69 14.37
N VAL A 84 12.85 -6.98 13.77
CA VAL A 84 12.63 -5.56 14.03
C VAL A 84 12.21 -5.36 15.48
N GLY A 85 12.86 -4.40 16.16
CA GLY A 85 12.70 -4.20 17.60
C GLY A 85 13.47 -5.20 18.47
N SER A 86 14.38 -6.00 17.88
CA SER A 86 15.32 -6.83 18.66
C SER A 86 16.30 -5.95 19.45
N ARG A 87 16.58 -6.36 20.69
CA ARG A 87 17.46 -5.65 21.61
C ARG A 87 18.20 -6.61 22.56
N PRO A 88 19.25 -6.14 23.28
CA PRO A 88 19.93 -6.92 24.31
C PRO A 88 18.97 -7.41 25.41
N PHE A 89 19.34 -8.53 26.06
CA PHE A 89 18.52 -9.38 26.94
C PHE A 89 17.78 -8.70 28.12
N LEU A 90 17.99 -7.41 28.41
CA LEU A 90 17.42 -6.69 29.56
C LEU A 90 16.58 -5.44 29.21
N SER A 91 16.47 -5.05 27.95
CA SER A 91 15.70 -3.85 27.58
C SER A 91 14.20 -4.14 27.38
N ARG A 92 13.34 -3.17 27.68
CA ARG A 92 11.91 -3.25 27.39
C ARG A 92 11.65 -3.29 25.87
N THR A 93 10.54 -3.91 25.49
CA THR A 93 10.04 -3.89 24.10
C THR A 93 9.49 -2.51 23.78
N GLY A 94 10.05 -1.88 22.74
CA GLY A 94 9.54 -0.61 22.23
C GLY A 94 8.26 -0.76 21.44
N ASP A 95 7.75 0.39 21.01
CA ASP A 95 6.60 0.51 20.14
C ASP A 95 7.00 0.23 18.68
N ILE A 96 6.07 -0.32 17.90
CA ILE A 96 6.27 -0.62 16.48
C ILE A 96 5.34 0.26 15.65
N ALA A 97 5.92 1.10 14.80
CA ALA A 97 5.21 1.86 13.78
C ALA A 97 5.16 1.07 12.47
N VAL A 98 3.98 1.05 11.85
CA VAL A 98 3.79 0.56 10.48
C VAL A 98 3.55 1.76 9.60
N VAL A 99 4.39 1.91 8.57
CA VAL A 99 4.37 3.05 7.66
C VAL A 99 4.28 2.52 6.24
N SER A 100 3.58 3.23 5.37
CA SER A 100 3.53 2.95 3.95
C SER A 100 3.75 4.22 3.15
N GLY A 101 4.21 4.06 1.92
CA GLY A 101 4.31 5.14 0.95
C GLY A 101 3.89 4.66 -0.42
N VAL A 102 3.14 5.49 -1.13
CA VAL A 102 2.77 5.19 -2.53
C VAL A 102 3.19 6.34 -3.42
N LYS A 103 3.76 5.98 -4.57
CA LYS A 103 4.03 6.91 -5.66
C LYS A 103 3.67 6.29 -7.00
N ASN A 104 3.29 7.16 -7.93
CA ASN A 104 3.17 6.82 -9.34
C ASN A 104 4.53 7.09 -10.03
N TRP A 105 4.90 6.26 -11.00
CA TRP A 105 6.14 6.41 -11.76
C TRP A 105 6.28 7.78 -12.44
N SER A 106 5.17 8.42 -12.83
CA SER A 106 5.20 9.74 -13.46
C SER A 106 5.49 10.90 -12.50
N GLU A 107 5.66 10.63 -11.20
CA GLU A 107 5.90 11.63 -10.17
C GLU A 107 7.29 11.46 -9.58
N TYR A 108 8.24 12.29 -10.05
CA TYR A 108 9.66 12.17 -9.66
C TYR A 108 9.92 12.55 -8.20
N ASN A 109 9.11 13.44 -7.58
CA ASN A 109 9.46 14.11 -6.32
C ASN A 109 8.45 14.02 -5.18
N ALA A 110 7.26 13.46 -5.38
CA ALA A 110 6.23 13.38 -4.33
C ALA A 110 5.90 11.92 -4.01
N THR A 111 6.40 11.41 -2.88
CA THR A 111 5.90 10.16 -2.29
C THR A 111 5.01 10.54 -1.13
N ALA A 112 3.74 10.16 -1.19
CA ALA A 112 2.84 10.34 -0.06
C ALA A 112 3.10 9.19 0.92
N ARG A 113 3.79 9.50 2.03
CA ARG A 113 4.00 8.56 3.14
C ARG A 113 2.87 8.71 4.15
N ALA A 114 2.35 7.61 4.67
CA ALA A 114 1.38 7.55 5.74
C ALA A 114 1.90 6.69 6.89
N LEU A 115 1.77 7.21 8.11
CA LEU A 115 1.80 6.36 9.30
C LEU A 115 0.48 5.59 9.33
N ASN A 116 0.53 4.27 9.14
CA ASN A 116 -0.67 3.45 9.11
C ASN A 116 -1.19 3.23 10.52
N TRP A 117 -0.36 2.74 11.45
CA TRP A 117 -0.68 2.64 12.87
C TRP A 117 0.58 2.42 13.72
N VAL A 118 0.46 2.57 15.04
CA VAL A 118 1.50 2.25 16.02
C VAL A 118 1.00 1.21 17.01
N LYS A 119 1.73 0.09 17.17
CA LYS A 119 1.45 -0.96 18.16
C LYS A 119 2.40 -0.84 19.35
N LYS A 120 1.85 -0.55 20.52
CA LYS A 120 2.64 -0.33 21.72
C LYS A 120 3.25 -1.63 22.26
N LYS A 121 4.48 -1.57 22.75
CA LYS A 121 5.17 -2.65 23.49
C LYS A 121 5.11 -4.02 22.82
N THR A 122 5.22 -4.06 21.49
CA THR A 122 4.95 -5.29 20.73
C THR A 122 6.20 -6.12 20.42
N GLY A 123 7.39 -5.49 20.42
CA GLY A 123 8.66 -6.21 20.33
C GLY A 123 8.87 -7.01 19.04
N LYS A 124 9.85 -7.92 19.07
CA LYS A 124 10.26 -8.77 17.93
C LYS A 124 9.34 -9.98 17.74
N ARG A 125 9.32 -10.51 16.52
CA ARG A 125 8.60 -11.74 16.11
C ARG A 125 7.11 -11.71 16.41
N ALA A 126 6.53 -10.52 16.40
CA ALA A 126 5.14 -10.29 16.69
C ALA A 126 4.34 -10.20 15.40
N LEU A 127 3.15 -10.80 15.40
CA LEU A 127 2.17 -10.65 14.35
C LEU A 127 1.19 -9.52 14.69
N LEU A 128 1.17 -8.49 13.88
CA LEU A 128 0.27 -7.35 13.97
C LEU A 128 -0.87 -7.55 12.98
N ALA A 129 -2.07 -7.81 13.48
CA ALA A 129 -3.26 -7.93 12.63
C ALA A 129 -3.76 -6.56 12.09
N GLY A 130 -3.20 -5.44 12.56
CA GLY A 130 -3.66 -4.07 12.26
C GLY A 130 -4.30 -3.36 13.47
N PRO A 131 -4.80 -2.13 13.29
CA PRO A 131 -5.51 -1.40 14.34
C PRO A 131 -6.82 -2.10 14.72
N SER A 132 -7.14 -2.09 16.01
CA SER A 132 -8.47 -2.47 16.53
C SER A 132 -9.45 -1.29 16.44
N ALA A 133 -10.74 -1.52 16.68
CA ALA A 133 -11.75 -0.44 16.70
C ALA A 133 -11.45 0.71 17.69
N VAL A 134 -10.66 0.45 18.74
CA VAL A 134 -10.26 1.43 19.76
C VAL A 134 -8.85 1.96 19.56
N GLN A 135 -8.15 1.50 18.53
CA GLN A 135 -6.78 1.91 18.23
C GLN A 135 -6.78 2.77 16.98
N GLU A 136 -6.03 3.86 17.02
CA GLU A 136 -5.91 4.77 15.90
C GLU A 136 -5.09 4.16 14.76
N GLY A 137 -5.41 4.59 13.54
CA GLY A 137 -4.74 4.19 12.33
C GLY A 137 -5.67 3.52 11.31
N THR A 138 -5.08 3.17 10.18
CA THR A 138 -5.75 2.52 9.06
C THR A 138 -4.86 1.46 8.44
N ARG A 139 -5.49 0.41 7.92
CA ARG A 139 -4.80 -0.59 7.11
C ARG A 139 -4.66 -0.16 5.65
N VAL A 140 -5.47 0.81 5.22
CA VAL A 140 -5.48 1.30 3.85
C VAL A 140 -4.19 2.05 3.56
N VAL A 141 -3.55 1.67 2.47
CA VAL A 141 -2.29 2.25 1.97
C VAL A 141 -2.58 3.24 0.87
N ALA A 142 -3.43 2.84 -0.08
CA ALA A 142 -3.90 3.69 -1.16
C ALA A 142 -5.28 3.23 -1.63
N TYR A 143 -6.05 4.21 -2.11
CA TYR A 143 -7.26 4.00 -2.88
C TYR A 143 -7.21 4.88 -4.13
N GLN A 144 -7.58 4.30 -5.27
CA GLN A 144 -7.81 5.02 -6.51
C GLN A 144 -9.17 4.59 -7.04
N LYS A 145 -10.04 5.56 -7.35
CA LYS A 145 -11.36 5.28 -7.90
C LYS A 145 -11.27 4.72 -9.32
N ALA A 146 -10.29 5.18 -10.08
CA ALA A 146 -9.94 4.61 -11.37
C ALA A 146 -8.42 4.68 -11.59
N ILE A 147 -7.75 3.55 -11.78
CA ILE A 147 -6.31 3.56 -12.07
C ILE A 147 -6.06 4.24 -13.42
N ALA A 148 -5.26 5.31 -13.43
CA ALA A 148 -4.90 6.04 -14.65
C ALA A 148 -3.40 5.86 -15.04
N THR A 149 -2.71 4.96 -14.36
CA THR A 149 -1.25 4.79 -14.45
C THR A 149 -0.91 3.34 -14.81
N SER A 150 0.20 3.13 -15.53
CA SER A 150 0.64 1.78 -15.90
C SER A 150 1.39 1.07 -14.77
N GLN A 151 1.94 1.83 -13.81
CA GLN A 151 2.73 1.33 -12.71
C GLN A 151 2.51 2.17 -11.44
N LEU A 152 2.55 1.51 -10.30
CA LEU A 152 2.54 2.11 -8.97
C LEU A 152 3.65 1.47 -8.13
N ILE A 153 4.28 2.27 -7.27
CA ILE A 153 5.31 1.80 -6.35
C ILE A 153 4.76 1.96 -4.94
N ALA A 154 4.67 0.86 -4.21
CA ALA A 154 4.25 0.84 -2.82
C ALA A 154 5.43 0.41 -1.93
N THR A 155 5.82 1.25 -0.99
CA THR A 155 6.86 0.97 0.00
C THR A 155 6.22 0.74 1.36
N PHE A 156 6.71 -0.23 2.10
CA PHE A 156 6.25 -0.59 3.44
C PHE A 156 7.44 -0.55 4.38
N GLU A 157 7.26 0.07 5.54
CA GLU A 157 8.30 0.20 6.54
C GLU A 157 7.78 -0.28 7.91
N ILE A 158 8.63 -1.01 8.63
CA ILE A 158 8.41 -1.40 10.02
C ILE A 158 9.49 -0.73 10.84
N VAL A 159 9.06 0.13 11.75
CA VAL A 159 9.93 0.99 12.53
C VAL A 159 9.74 0.68 14.01
N ALA A 160 10.83 0.58 14.77
CA ALA A 160 10.77 0.37 16.21
C ALA A 160 11.27 1.60 16.96
N ALA A 161 10.44 2.20 17.82
CA ALA A 161 10.92 3.28 18.71
C ALA A 161 11.81 2.72 19.82
N PRO A 162 12.70 3.55 20.38
CA PRO A 162 13.34 3.35 21.68
C PRO A 162 12.33 2.89 22.77
N PRO A 163 12.75 2.14 23.80
CA PRO A 163 11.83 1.68 24.85
C PRO A 163 11.39 2.77 25.83
N GLU A 164 12.12 3.89 25.85
CA GLU A 164 11.90 5.02 26.75
C GLU A 164 11.02 6.10 26.12
N ASP A 165 10.83 6.02 24.80
CA ASP A 165 10.13 7.01 24.00
C ASP A 165 8.87 6.41 23.36
N ASP A 166 7.77 7.17 23.38
CA ASP A 166 6.58 6.84 22.59
C ASP A 166 6.84 7.30 21.15
N VAL A 167 6.73 6.39 20.16
CA VAL A 167 6.83 6.73 18.72
C VAL A 167 5.98 7.97 18.42
N LEU A 168 4.80 8.05 19.04
CA LEU A 168 3.85 9.10 18.78
C LEU A 168 4.30 10.44 19.36
N ASP A 169 5.03 10.43 20.48
CA ASP A 169 5.59 11.64 21.07
C ASP A 169 6.77 12.16 20.23
N GLU A 170 7.59 11.28 19.66
CA GLU A 170 8.67 11.66 18.73
C GLU A 170 8.12 12.24 17.41
N ILE A 171 7.13 11.57 16.84
CA ILE A 171 6.43 12.04 15.63
C ILE A 171 5.72 13.37 15.92
N GLY A 172 5.06 13.48 17.07
CA GLY A 172 4.50 14.73 17.57
C GLY A 172 5.58 15.80 17.70
N ALA A 173 6.70 15.56 18.37
CA ALA A 173 7.77 16.56 18.47
C ALA A 173 8.27 17.03 17.08
N ALA A 174 8.38 16.12 16.11
CA ALA A 174 8.76 16.44 14.74
C ALA A 174 7.71 17.32 14.02
N PHE A 175 6.42 16.98 14.13
CA PHE A 175 5.33 17.80 13.57
C PHE A 175 5.18 19.16 14.29
N SER A 176 5.41 19.23 15.61
CA SER A 176 5.40 20.47 16.38
C SER A 176 6.49 21.42 15.90
N ALA A 177 7.70 20.90 15.72
CA ALA A 177 8.83 21.66 15.20
C ALA A 177 8.58 22.13 13.76
N ALA A 178 7.80 21.36 12.97
CA ALA A 178 7.37 21.74 11.64
C ALA A 178 6.34 22.88 11.63
N ALA A 179 5.39 22.86 12.57
CA ALA A 179 4.28 23.82 12.64
C ALA A 179 4.74 25.26 12.95
N GLY A 180 5.96 25.45 13.46
CA GLY A 180 6.60 26.76 13.62
C GLY A 180 7.22 27.33 12.34
N VAL A 181 7.21 26.57 11.24
CA VAL A 181 7.68 27.00 9.91
C VAL A 181 6.45 27.17 9.01
N PRO A 182 6.29 28.28 8.26
CA PRO A 182 5.19 28.46 7.30
C PRO A 182 5.30 27.49 6.10
N LEU A 183 5.06 26.20 6.34
CA LEU A 183 5.32 25.10 5.39
C LEU A 183 4.08 24.59 4.64
N PHE A 184 2.94 25.24 4.85
CA PHE A 184 1.64 24.74 4.42
C PHE A 184 1.04 25.58 3.30
N LEU A 185 1.84 25.85 2.25
CA LEU A 185 1.34 26.43 1.00
C LEU A 185 1.13 25.34 -0.08
N PRO A 186 0.16 25.50 -1.00
CA PRO A 186 -0.26 24.52 -2.03
C PRO A 186 0.81 23.98 -2.98
N TYR A 187 2.04 24.46 -2.86
CA TYR A 187 3.11 24.22 -3.79
C TYR A 187 4.16 23.30 -3.20
N ALA A 188 3.78 22.15 -2.64
CA ALA A 188 4.78 21.13 -2.24
C ALA A 188 5.75 20.82 -3.40
N GLY A 189 5.29 20.86 -4.65
CA GLY A 189 6.16 20.77 -5.84
C GLY A 189 7.15 21.94 -6.02
N ALA A 190 6.75 23.19 -5.75
CA ALA A 190 7.65 24.35 -5.86
C ALA A 190 8.54 24.54 -4.62
N LEU A 191 8.08 24.16 -3.43
CA LEU A 191 8.84 24.18 -2.18
C LEU A 191 9.87 23.04 -2.11
N ILE A 192 9.61 21.90 -2.76
CA ILE A 192 10.60 20.84 -3.00
C ILE A 192 11.62 21.28 -4.05
N ALA A 193 11.20 21.96 -5.13
CA ALA A 193 12.12 22.55 -6.10
C ALA A 193 13.02 23.65 -5.50
N ALA A 194 12.54 24.33 -4.45
CA ALA A 194 13.29 25.33 -3.68
C ALA A 194 14.13 24.73 -2.50
N GLY A 195 14.11 23.41 -2.29
CA GLY A 195 14.97 22.73 -1.32
C GLY A 195 14.59 22.89 0.17
N GLN A 196 13.44 23.50 0.48
CA GLN A 196 13.08 23.88 1.87
C GLN A 196 12.30 22.80 2.66
N ILE A 197 11.76 21.76 2.00
CA ILE A 197 11.02 20.65 2.67
C ILE A 197 11.95 19.48 3.05
N VAL A 198 13.12 19.38 2.42
CA VAL A 198 14.11 18.31 2.66
C VAL A 198 14.51 18.15 4.13
N PRO A 199 14.73 19.23 4.92
CA PRO A 199 15.12 19.09 6.33
C PRO A 199 14.04 18.52 7.24
N LEU A 200 12.75 18.69 6.90
CA LEU A 200 11.65 18.22 7.74
C LEU A 200 11.37 16.73 7.51
N ALA A 201 11.36 16.31 6.25
CA ALA A 201 11.35 14.89 5.90
C ALA A 201 12.59 14.20 6.49
N GLY A 202 13.75 14.86 6.46
CA GLY A 202 14.99 14.38 7.10
C GLY A 202 14.85 14.16 8.61
N LYS A 203 14.27 15.11 9.36
CA LYS A 203 14.10 14.95 10.82
C LYS A 203 13.03 13.95 11.23
N LEU A 204 11.93 13.85 10.49
CA LEU A 204 10.93 12.80 10.72
C LEU A 204 11.54 11.43 10.39
N MET A 205 12.34 11.34 9.32
CA MET A 205 13.13 10.16 9.01
C MET A 205 14.11 9.87 10.15
N ASP A 206 14.95 10.81 10.57
CA ASP A 206 15.94 10.61 11.64
C ASP A 206 15.29 10.24 12.98
N ALA A 207 14.12 10.79 13.30
CA ALA A 207 13.34 10.41 14.49
C ALA A 207 12.80 8.98 14.36
N LEU A 208 12.22 8.62 13.20
CA LEU A 208 11.75 7.26 12.94
C LEU A 208 12.91 6.26 12.82
N THR A 209 14.08 6.65 12.29
CA THR A 209 15.21 5.78 11.98
C THR A 209 16.35 5.88 12.99
N GLY A 210 16.17 6.58 14.11
CA GLY A 210 17.17 6.71 15.17
C GLY A 210 17.48 5.40 15.92
N GLY A 211 16.66 4.36 15.71
CA GLY A 211 16.89 2.99 16.17
C GLY A 211 17.61 2.09 15.14
N PRO A 212 17.87 0.80 15.45
CA PRO A 212 18.42 -0.15 14.47
C PRO A 212 17.60 -0.11 13.16
N SER A 213 18.31 -0.11 12.03
CA SER A 213 17.79 0.12 10.66
C SER A 213 16.33 -0.27 10.48
N PRO A 214 15.44 0.65 10.05
CA PRO A 214 14.06 0.28 9.76
C PRO A 214 14.06 -0.84 8.72
N TRP A 215 13.15 -1.80 8.87
CA TRP A 215 12.87 -2.70 7.77
C TRP A 215 12.06 -1.92 6.75
N SER A 216 12.49 -1.95 5.49
CA SER A 216 11.82 -1.28 4.38
C SER A 216 11.81 -2.20 3.19
N GLN A 217 10.64 -2.41 2.58
CA GLN A 217 10.50 -3.19 1.36
C GLN A 217 9.56 -2.49 0.38
N THR A 218 9.87 -2.60 -0.90
CA THR A 218 9.13 -1.94 -1.97
C THR A 218 8.60 -2.97 -2.94
N GLU A 219 7.33 -2.81 -3.30
CA GLU A 219 6.60 -3.61 -4.26
C GLU A 219 6.22 -2.74 -5.46
N GLU A 220 6.53 -3.23 -6.66
CA GLU A 220 6.15 -2.58 -7.92
C GLU A 220 4.88 -3.23 -8.48
N LEU A 221 3.80 -2.47 -8.49
CA LEU A 221 2.49 -2.90 -8.97
C LEU A 221 2.34 -2.47 -10.42
N THR A 222 2.47 -3.44 -11.33
CA THR A 222 2.42 -3.22 -12.77
C THR A 222 1.03 -3.51 -13.31
N VAL A 223 0.31 -2.46 -13.70
CA VAL A 223 -1.11 -2.54 -14.09
C VAL A 223 -1.24 -2.92 -15.57
N ASP A 224 -0.55 -2.19 -16.43
CA ASP A 224 -0.62 -2.36 -17.89
C ASP A 224 0.70 -1.91 -18.55
N LEU A 225 1.82 -2.50 -18.11
CA LEU A 225 3.13 -2.27 -18.73
C LEU A 225 3.45 -3.41 -19.71
N PRO A 226 3.77 -3.10 -20.98
CA PRO A 226 4.13 -4.13 -21.96
C PRO A 226 5.29 -5.01 -21.48
N GLY A 227 5.14 -6.32 -21.66
CA GLY A 227 6.15 -7.32 -21.25
C GLY A 227 6.01 -7.81 -19.81
N TYR A 228 5.08 -7.26 -19.03
CA TYR A 228 4.78 -7.70 -17.67
C TYR A 228 3.39 -8.33 -17.58
N PRO A 229 3.16 -9.29 -16.66
CA PRO A 229 1.82 -9.77 -16.38
C PRO A 229 0.97 -8.62 -15.78
N PRO A 230 -0.32 -8.50 -16.15
CA PRO A 230 -1.18 -7.47 -15.59
C PRO A 230 -1.34 -7.66 -14.08
N LEU A 231 -1.59 -6.55 -13.38
CA LEU A 231 -1.87 -6.57 -11.96
C LEU A 231 -3.13 -7.42 -11.72
N ALA A 232 -3.01 -8.42 -10.86
CA ALA A 232 -4.13 -9.24 -10.44
C ALA A 232 -4.62 -8.77 -9.06
N ALA A 233 -5.91 -8.98 -8.81
CA ALA A 233 -6.47 -8.76 -7.49
C ALA A 233 -6.19 -10.00 -6.63
N ASP A 234 -5.29 -9.89 -5.66
CA ASP A 234 -4.77 -11.00 -4.87
C ASP A 234 -4.29 -10.54 -3.48
N PHE A 235 -3.87 -11.50 -2.66
CA PHE A 235 -3.03 -11.23 -1.50
C PHE A 235 -1.56 -11.40 -1.90
N ARG A 236 -0.68 -10.59 -1.33
CA ARG A 236 0.78 -10.68 -1.53
C ARG A 236 1.52 -10.59 -0.21
N VAL A 237 2.63 -11.32 -0.12
CA VAL A 237 3.63 -11.16 0.93
C VAL A 237 4.76 -10.30 0.38
N VAL A 238 4.99 -9.16 1.00
CA VAL A 238 6.12 -8.25 0.75
C VAL A 238 7.20 -8.55 1.79
N ALA A 239 8.32 -9.09 1.33
CA ALA A 239 9.49 -9.45 2.13
C ALA A 239 10.78 -9.09 1.38
N PRO A 240 11.99 -9.20 1.96
CA PRO A 240 13.24 -9.05 1.19
C PRO A 240 13.48 -10.21 0.21
N ALA A 241 14.21 -9.96 -0.87
CA ALA A 241 14.41 -10.99 -1.93
C ALA A 241 15.18 -12.21 -1.42
N THR A 242 15.96 -11.99 -0.37
CA THR A 242 16.75 -13.01 0.35
C THR A 242 15.92 -13.77 1.38
N SER A 243 14.65 -13.43 1.56
CA SER A 243 13.76 -14.10 2.50
C SER A 243 13.54 -15.55 2.06
N ASN A 244 13.67 -16.49 3.01
CA ASN A 244 13.35 -17.89 2.76
C ASN A 244 11.94 -18.22 3.25
N LEU A 245 10.93 -17.61 2.62
CA LEU A 245 9.52 -17.84 2.96
C LEU A 245 8.88 -18.93 2.09
N HIS A 246 9.64 -19.54 1.18
CA HIS A 246 9.21 -20.65 0.34
C HIS A 246 8.70 -21.84 1.20
N GLY A 247 7.66 -22.52 0.72
CA GLY A 247 7.03 -23.64 1.43
C GLY A 247 6.18 -23.26 2.65
N LEU A 248 6.14 -21.98 3.03
CA LEU A 248 5.19 -21.51 4.04
C LEU A 248 3.79 -21.38 3.44
N LYS A 249 2.78 -21.47 4.31
CA LYS A 249 1.38 -21.30 3.96
C LYS A 249 0.81 -20.05 4.60
N TYR A 250 0.07 -19.22 3.86
CA TYR A 250 -0.68 -18.12 4.43
C TYR A 250 -2.05 -18.58 4.91
N LYS A 251 -2.35 -18.30 6.18
CA LYS A 251 -3.70 -18.46 6.73
C LYS A 251 -4.25 -17.08 7.10
N PRO A 252 -5.38 -16.65 6.50
CA PRO A 252 -5.99 -15.35 6.79
C PRO A 252 -6.22 -15.14 8.29
N ASN A 253 -5.90 -13.94 8.79
CA ASN A 253 -5.96 -13.55 10.21
C ASN A 253 -5.02 -14.32 11.16
N VAL A 254 -4.27 -15.31 10.69
CA VAL A 254 -3.32 -16.08 11.49
C VAL A 254 -1.87 -15.79 11.08
N GLY A 255 -1.58 -15.53 9.80
CA GLY A 255 -0.23 -15.22 9.31
C GLY A 255 0.38 -16.37 8.50
N LEU A 256 1.72 -16.37 8.38
CA LEU A 256 2.44 -17.45 7.70
C LEU A 256 2.64 -18.64 8.63
N MET A 257 2.43 -19.83 8.09
CA MET A 257 2.45 -21.11 8.78
C MET A 257 3.52 -22.00 8.17
N LYS A 258 4.27 -22.70 9.01
CA LYS A 258 5.21 -23.73 8.56
C LYS A 258 4.46 -24.99 8.12
N ALA A 259 5.18 -25.90 7.45
CA ALA A 259 4.63 -27.17 6.99
C ALA A 259 4.09 -28.06 8.14
N ASP A 260 4.63 -27.91 9.36
CA ASP A 260 4.18 -28.62 10.57
C ASP A 260 2.91 -28.02 11.20
N GLY A 261 2.36 -26.94 10.62
CA GLY A 261 1.19 -26.25 11.13
C GLY A 261 1.47 -25.30 12.29
N SER A 262 2.74 -25.05 12.64
CA SER A 262 3.11 -24.00 13.58
C SER A 262 3.18 -22.63 12.89
N LEU A 263 3.00 -21.55 13.67
CA LEU A 263 3.16 -20.18 13.17
C LEU A 263 4.63 -19.94 12.81
N TYR A 264 4.86 -19.19 11.74
CA TYR A 264 6.19 -18.68 11.40
C TYR A 264 6.76 -17.81 12.53
N ASP A 265 7.95 -18.15 12.98
CA ASP A 265 8.66 -17.54 14.10
C ASP A 265 10.10 -17.12 13.73
N GLY A 266 10.39 -17.06 12.43
CA GLY A 266 11.71 -16.70 11.91
C GLY A 266 12.03 -15.22 12.08
N ASP A 267 13.28 -14.84 11.79
CA ASP A 267 13.73 -13.47 11.98
C ASP A 267 13.39 -12.53 10.81
N GLU A 268 12.94 -13.07 9.68
CA GLU A 268 12.62 -12.25 8.50
C GLU A 268 11.26 -11.55 8.66
N PRO A 269 11.20 -10.21 8.68
CA PRO A 269 9.95 -9.46 8.73
C PRO A 269 9.22 -9.54 7.38
N TYR A 270 7.89 -9.45 7.41
CA TYR A 270 7.08 -9.41 6.20
C TYR A 270 5.81 -8.59 6.41
N VAL A 271 5.23 -8.11 5.31
CA VAL A 271 3.91 -7.47 5.27
C VAL A 271 3.03 -8.24 4.31
N VAL A 272 1.83 -8.61 4.75
CA VAL A 272 0.80 -9.16 3.85
C VAL A 272 -0.12 -8.03 3.43
N ILE A 273 -0.24 -7.83 2.13
CA ILE A 273 -1.16 -6.86 1.53
C ILE A 273 -2.25 -7.56 0.74
N ALA A 274 -3.38 -6.90 0.59
CA ALA A 274 -4.43 -7.25 -0.35
C ALA A 274 -4.57 -6.13 -1.39
N ILE A 275 -4.75 -6.53 -2.64
CA ILE A 275 -4.96 -5.64 -3.78
C ILE A 275 -6.28 -6.05 -4.44
N TYR A 276 -7.23 -5.12 -4.58
CA TYR A 276 -8.55 -5.42 -5.16
C TYR A 276 -9.24 -4.16 -5.70
N GLY A 277 -10.16 -4.35 -6.66
CA GLY A 277 -10.75 -3.25 -7.45
C GLY A 277 -12.23 -2.98 -7.24
N GLY A 278 -12.69 -3.06 -5.99
CA GLY A 278 -14.06 -2.71 -5.62
C GLY A 278 -14.21 -1.21 -5.39
N GLU A 279 -15.33 -0.63 -5.81
CA GLU A 279 -15.70 0.73 -5.44
C GLU A 279 -15.85 0.86 -3.92
N ARG A 280 -15.30 1.94 -3.37
CA ARG A 280 -15.35 2.25 -1.94
C ARG A 280 -15.71 3.70 -1.76
N VAL A 281 -17.00 3.97 -1.69
CA VAL A 281 -17.53 5.33 -1.51
C VAL A 281 -16.95 5.97 -0.24
N GLU A 282 -16.73 5.18 0.80
CA GLU A 282 -16.12 5.62 2.05
C GLU A 282 -14.64 6.03 1.94
N LEU A 283 -13.94 5.64 0.86
CA LEU A 283 -12.54 5.98 0.61
C LEU A 283 -12.33 7.03 -0.48
N GLU A 284 -13.38 7.61 -1.08
CA GLU A 284 -13.21 8.59 -2.17
C GLU A 284 -12.42 9.84 -1.75
N GLY A 285 -12.48 10.23 -0.47
CA GLY A 285 -11.65 11.30 0.11
C GLY A 285 -10.32 10.83 0.71
N PHE A 286 -10.01 9.54 0.64
CA PHE A 286 -8.80 9.00 1.23
C PHE A 286 -7.57 9.43 0.42
N THR A 287 -6.64 10.10 1.09
CA THR A 287 -5.26 10.20 0.61
C THR A 287 -4.30 9.87 1.75
N PRO A 288 -3.09 9.34 1.48
CA PRO A 288 -2.09 9.13 2.52
C PRO A 288 -1.76 10.42 3.29
N ALA A 289 -1.82 11.58 2.60
CA ALA A 289 -1.63 12.89 3.22
C ALA A 289 -2.76 13.26 4.19
N VAL A 290 -4.02 12.96 3.86
CA VAL A 290 -5.17 13.14 4.77
C VAL A 290 -5.02 12.29 6.03
N MET A 291 -4.52 11.06 5.91
CA MET A 291 -4.25 10.22 7.08
C MET A 291 -3.14 10.76 7.97
N ALA A 292 -2.01 11.17 7.38
CA ALA A 292 -0.93 11.80 8.14
C ALA A 292 -1.43 13.07 8.88
N ALA A 293 -2.26 13.87 8.22
CA ALA A 293 -2.88 15.06 8.78
C ALA A 293 -3.88 14.75 9.92
N ASP A 294 -4.76 13.75 9.75
CA ASP A 294 -5.72 13.36 10.81
C ASP A 294 -5.00 12.83 12.05
N MET A 295 -3.96 12.01 11.87
CA MET A 295 -3.12 11.56 12.98
C MET A 295 -2.48 12.75 13.68
N ALA A 296 -1.87 13.68 12.94
CA ALA A 296 -1.27 14.89 13.51
C ALA A 296 -2.28 15.72 14.30
N ARG A 297 -3.49 15.97 13.79
CA ARG A 297 -4.54 16.74 14.49
C ARG A 297 -4.86 16.18 15.88
N ARG A 298 -4.86 14.86 16.05
CA ARG A 298 -5.22 14.23 17.32
C ARG A 298 -4.16 14.39 18.40
N PHE A 299 -2.89 14.54 18.01
CA PHE A 299 -1.80 14.90 18.91
C PHE A 299 -1.80 16.39 19.30
N TYR A 300 -2.52 17.24 18.55
CA TYR A 300 -2.72 18.66 18.85
C TYR A 300 -4.19 19.01 19.05
N PRO A 301 -4.77 18.73 20.24
CA PRO A 301 -6.08 19.25 20.56
C PRO A 301 -6.12 20.76 20.32
N SER A 302 -7.22 21.22 19.73
CA SER A 302 -7.53 22.55 19.19
C SER A 302 -7.27 23.79 20.08
N LYS A 303 -6.68 23.63 21.27
CA LYS A 303 -6.25 24.72 22.15
C LYS A 303 -5.12 25.59 21.57
N THR A 304 -4.46 25.16 20.50
CA THR A 304 -3.34 25.89 19.87
C THR A 304 -3.68 26.55 18.53
N GLY A 305 -4.92 26.45 18.02
CA GLY A 305 -5.30 27.00 16.70
C GLY A 305 -4.78 26.21 15.49
N VAL A 306 -3.97 25.17 15.70
CA VAL A 306 -3.34 24.35 14.65
C VAL A 306 -4.35 23.48 13.88
N GLY A 307 -5.46 23.10 14.52
CA GLY A 307 -6.49 22.24 13.89
C GLY A 307 -7.15 22.86 12.65
N ALA A 308 -7.38 24.18 12.65
CA ALA A 308 -7.96 24.89 11.51
C ALA A 308 -6.99 24.93 10.31
N ALA A 309 -5.71 25.21 10.57
CA ALA A 309 -4.68 25.25 9.53
C ALA A 309 -4.51 23.89 8.82
N ILE A 310 -4.68 22.78 9.53
CA ILE A 310 -4.62 21.44 8.89
C ILE A 310 -5.87 21.19 8.02
N GLY A 311 -7.02 21.81 8.33
CA GLY A 311 -8.24 21.82 7.50
C GLY A 311 -7.95 22.32 6.10
N ASP A 312 -7.44 23.54 6.05
CA ASP A 312 -7.11 24.25 4.83
C ASP A 312 -6.06 23.50 4.01
N VAL A 313 -5.07 22.88 4.66
CA VAL A 313 -4.04 22.08 3.98
C VAL A 313 -4.62 20.87 3.25
N MET A 314 -5.59 20.18 3.85
CA MET A 314 -6.22 19.01 3.23
C MET A 314 -7.04 19.42 2.00
N GLU A 315 -7.83 20.49 2.11
CA GLU A 315 -8.59 21.03 0.99
C GLU A 315 -7.65 21.48 -0.14
N ILE A 316 -6.56 22.17 0.21
CA ILE A 316 -5.51 22.56 -0.74
C ILE A 316 -4.89 21.35 -1.44
N ALA A 317 -4.55 20.28 -0.70
CA ALA A 317 -3.96 19.08 -1.28
C ALA A 317 -4.93 18.36 -2.25
N GLN A 318 -6.21 18.29 -1.87
CA GLN A 318 -7.27 17.76 -2.71
C GLN A 318 -7.45 18.58 -4.00
N VAL A 319 -7.56 19.90 -3.87
CA VAL A 319 -7.66 20.82 -5.02
C VAL A 319 -6.43 20.72 -5.93
N ALA A 320 -5.23 20.59 -5.37
CA ALA A 320 -4.00 20.41 -6.15
C ALA A 320 -4.00 19.07 -6.93
N SER A 321 -4.47 17.99 -6.29
CA SER A 321 -4.65 16.69 -6.96
C SER A 321 -5.66 16.78 -8.10
N ASP A 322 -6.82 17.40 -7.87
CA ASP A 322 -7.87 17.59 -8.88
C ASP A 322 -7.38 18.43 -10.07
N TRP A 323 -6.65 19.52 -9.80
CA TRP A 323 -6.03 20.35 -10.84
C TRP A 323 -5.06 19.56 -11.72
N LYS A 324 -4.28 18.65 -11.10
CA LYS A 324 -3.38 17.79 -11.85
C LYS A 324 -4.14 16.82 -12.74
N TYR A 325 -5.14 16.10 -12.20
CA TYR A 325 -5.95 15.17 -12.99
C TYR A 325 -6.67 15.89 -14.14
N ARG A 326 -7.24 17.06 -13.87
CA ARG A 326 -7.83 17.93 -14.90
C ARG A 326 -6.80 18.30 -15.98
N GLY A 327 -5.62 18.73 -15.59
CA GLY A 327 -4.54 19.12 -16.50
C GLY A 327 -4.08 17.96 -17.40
N GLU A 328 -4.02 16.74 -16.87
CA GLU A 328 -3.73 15.54 -17.65
C GLU A 328 -4.89 15.18 -18.59
N ALA A 329 -6.13 15.23 -18.12
CA ALA A 329 -7.32 14.95 -18.93
C ALA A 329 -7.44 15.91 -20.12
N LEU A 330 -7.24 17.21 -19.90
CA LEU A 330 -7.25 18.22 -20.96
C LEU A 330 -6.13 18.01 -22.01
N LYS A 331 -4.99 17.43 -21.63
CA LYS A 331 -3.92 17.07 -22.58
C LYS A 331 -4.27 15.84 -23.43
N LEU A 332 -5.15 14.97 -22.95
CA LEU A 332 -5.60 13.78 -23.69
C LEU A 332 -6.71 14.09 -24.68
N LYS A 333 -7.65 14.99 -24.33
CA LYS A 333 -8.79 15.36 -25.18
C LYS A 333 -8.43 15.64 -26.66
N PRO A 334 -7.47 16.54 -26.98
CA PRO A 334 -7.13 16.81 -28.39
C PRO A 334 -6.49 15.60 -29.09
N LYS A 335 -5.84 14.69 -28.35
CA LYS A 335 -5.28 13.45 -28.92
C LYS A 335 -6.39 12.48 -29.29
N ILE A 336 -7.42 12.36 -28.43
CA ILE A 336 -8.61 11.54 -28.68
C ILE A 336 -9.38 12.07 -29.89
N ASP A 337 -9.58 13.40 -29.96
CA ASP A 337 -10.32 14.05 -31.03
C ASP A 337 -9.63 13.93 -32.39
N ALA A 338 -8.29 13.85 -32.41
CA ALA A 338 -7.50 13.66 -33.62
C ALA A 338 -7.54 12.23 -34.18
N LEU A 339 -8.00 11.24 -33.39
CA LEU A 339 -8.09 9.84 -33.82
C LEU A 339 -9.46 9.51 -34.41
N GLY A 340 -9.47 8.64 -35.44
CA GLY A 340 -10.71 8.11 -36.00
C GLY A 340 -11.52 7.31 -34.98
N GLN A 341 -12.84 7.16 -35.19
CA GLN A 341 -13.70 6.42 -34.25
C GLN A 341 -13.30 4.95 -34.10
N ASP A 342 -12.80 4.33 -35.17
CA ASP A 342 -12.40 2.92 -35.18
C ASP A 342 -10.93 2.70 -34.77
N ASP A 343 -10.21 3.76 -34.36
CA ASP A 343 -8.81 3.63 -33.96
C ASP A 343 -8.72 2.93 -32.58
N PRO A 344 -8.01 1.79 -32.46
CA PRO A 344 -7.89 1.08 -31.18
C PRO A 344 -7.15 1.90 -30.10
N GLU A 345 -6.33 2.88 -30.49
CA GLU A 345 -5.66 3.81 -29.56
C GLU A 345 -6.66 4.80 -28.95
N ARG A 346 -7.72 5.17 -29.68
CA ARG A 346 -8.77 6.07 -29.20
C ARG A 346 -9.44 5.50 -27.95
N ALA A 347 -9.81 4.22 -27.98
CA ALA A 347 -10.43 3.56 -26.84
C ALA A 347 -9.54 3.60 -25.59
N LYS A 348 -8.24 3.34 -25.74
CA LYS A 348 -7.26 3.38 -24.63
C LYS A 348 -7.13 4.78 -24.05
N LEU A 349 -6.99 5.79 -24.91
CA LEU A 349 -6.90 7.18 -24.47
C LEU A 349 -8.19 7.66 -23.82
N GLN A 350 -9.35 7.23 -24.32
CA GLN A 350 -10.65 7.53 -23.73
C GLN A 350 -10.78 6.92 -22.34
N THR A 351 -10.45 5.63 -22.16
CA THR A 351 -10.44 5.01 -20.82
C THR A 351 -9.51 5.74 -19.87
N ARG A 352 -8.36 6.23 -20.33
CA ARG A 352 -7.44 7.03 -19.50
C ARG A 352 -8.05 8.38 -19.12
N TYR A 353 -8.68 9.06 -20.08
CA TYR A 353 -9.37 10.31 -19.83
C TYR A 353 -10.47 10.12 -18.79
N ASP A 354 -11.32 9.10 -18.96
CA ASP A 354 -12.42 8.79 -18.06
C ASP A 354 -11.89 8.46 -16.65
N ALA A 355 -10.78 7.70 -16.56
CA ALA A 355 -10.13 7.39 -15.30
C ALA A 355 -9.60 8.65 -14.58
N LEU A 356 -8.97 9.57 -15.31
CA LEU A 356 -8.49 10.83 -14.76
C LEU A 356 -9.67 11.69 -14.25
N VAL A 357 -10.75 11.78 -15.03
CA VAL A 357 -11.96 12.51 -14.64
C VAL A 357 -12.63 11.87 -13.42
N ALA A 358 -12.69 10.54 -13.35
CA ALA A 358 -13.29 9.83 -12.22
C ALA A 358 -12.54 10.05 -10.89
N ASN A 359 -11.26 10.42 -10.92
CA ASN A 359 -10.48 10.75 -9.73
C ASN A 359 -10.57 12.24 -9.33
N ILE A 360 -11.27 13.08 -10.10
CA ILE A 360 -11.53 14.48 -9.73
C ILE A 360 -12.69 14.51 -8.74
N SER A 361 -12.42 15.00 -7.55
CA SER A 361 -13.42 15.07 -6.47
C SER A 361 -14.26 16.34 -6.50
N ASN A 362 -13.67 17.47 -6.91
CA ASN A 362 -14.36 18.74 -7.05
C ASN A 362 -14.99 18.87 -8.45
N THR A 363 -16.32 18.89 -8.49
CA THR A 363 -17.09 18.96 -9.74
C THR A 363 -16.79 20.21 -10.58
N ASP A 364 -16.37 21.32 -9.96
CA ASP A 364 -16.03 22.56 -10.67
C ASP A 364 -14.70 22.45 -11.43
N LEU A 365 -13.87 21.46 -11.07
CA LEU A 365 -12.60 21.17 -11.73
C LEU A 365 -12.73 20.08 -12.81
N THR A 366 -13.91 19.49 -12.98
CA THR A 366 -14.16 18.50 -14.03
C THR A 366 -14.03 19.15 -15.43
N PRO A 367 -13.24 18.59 -16.35
CA PRO A 367 -13.12 19.11 -17.72
C PRO A 367 -14.41 18.90 -18.51
N HIS A 368 -14.85 19.95 -19.21
CA HIS A 368 -16.02 19.93 -20.11
C HIS A 368 -15.64 19.73 -21.58
#